data_AF-A0A849Q126-F1
#
_entry.id   AF-A0A849Q126-F1
#
_cell.length_a   1.000
_cell.length_b   1.000
_cell.length_c   1.000
_cell.angle_alpha   90.00
_cell.angle_beta   90.00
_cell.angle_gamma   90.00
#
_symmetry.space_group_name_H-M   'P 1'
#
loop_
_entity.id
_entity.type
_entity.pdbx_description
1 polymer ?
#
loop_
_entity_poly.entity_id
_entity_poly.type
_entity_poly.pdbx_seq_one_letter_code
_entity_poly.pdbx_strand_id
1 'polypeptide(L)'
;MTFLLFVAIILFVTCTASAVDPTGFDELSSEDFVTNSKCANCHAILRSQHDDSMHAYAYTDPLYQKEVLLASEDTNGQTDEFCSRCHTPIGVVSGEVPPIDGSMISDVAAEGVQCDFCHTVSESAG
;
A
#
# COMPACT_ATOMS: atom_id res chain seq x y z
N MET A 1 -40.87 5.05 29.44
CA MET A 1 -40.47 6.04 28.41
C MET A 1 -38.99 6.39 28.49
N THR A 2 -38.44 6.69 29.67
CA THR A 2 -37.01 7.03 29.87
C THR A 2 -36.04 5.92 29.48
N PHE A 3 -36.36 4.65 29.76
CA PHE A 3 -35.54 3.50 29.37
C PHE A 3 -35.48 3.27 27.85
N LEU A 4 -36.61 3.43 27.16
CA LEU A 4 -36.68 3.33 25.70
C LEU A 4 -35.94 4.48 25.00
N LEU A 5 -35.97 5.68 25.57
CA LEU A 5 -35.16 6.81 25.11
C LEU A 5 -33.66 6.56 25.29
N PHE A 6 -33.25 5.97 26.41
CA PHE A 6 -31.85 5.62 26.66
C PHE A 6 -31.34 4.55 25.68
N VAL A 7 -32.14 3.52 25.42
CA VAL A 7 -31.80 2.46 24.45
C VAL A 7 -31.74 3.03 23.02
N ALA A 8 -32.66 3.91 22.65
CA ALA A 8 -32.65 4.57 21.34
C ALA A 8 -31.43 5.50 21.15
N ILE A 9 -31.01 6.22 22.20
CA ILE A 9 -29.81 7.06 22.16
C ILE A 9 -28.54 6.20 22.03
N ILE A 10 -28.44 5.08 22.75
CA ILE A 10 -27.31 4.16 22.64
C ILE A 10 -27.24 3.56 21.23
N LEU A 11 -28.38 3.12 20.67
CA LEU A 11 -28.46 2.60 19.30
C LEU A 11 -28.09 3.65 18.23
N PHE A 12 -28.40 4.93 18.46
CA PHE A 12 -28.01 6.03 17.56
C PHE A 12 -26.51 6.32 17.63
N VAL A 13 -25.92 6.30 18.83
CA VAL A 13 -24.49 6.60 19.05
C VAL A 13 -23.58 5.47 18.53
N THR A 14 -24.02 4.22 18.57
CA THR A 14 -23.24 3.08 18.03
C THR A 14 -23.36 2.90 16.52
N CYS A 15 -24.20 3.68 15.84
CA CYS A 15 -24.43 3.55 14.38
C CYS A 15 -23.55 4.49 13.53
N THR A 16 -22.76 5.36 14.15
CA THR A 16 -21.72 6.13 13.44
C THR A 16 -20.42 5.34 13.47
N ALA A 17 -20.34 4.29 12.66
CA ALA A 17 -19.04 3.80 12.22
C ALA A 17 -18.42 4.94 11.38
N SER A 18 -17.54 5.72 11.98
CA SER A 18 -16.74 6.68 11.23
C SER A 18 -15.86 5.87 10.28
N ALA A 19 -16.18 5.90 8.98
CA ALA A 19 -15.21 5.53 7.97
C ALA A 19 -14.03 6.50 8.14
N VAL A 20 -12.83 5.97 8.37
CA VAL A 20 -11.61 6.78 8.37
C VAL A 20 -11.39 7.20 6.92
N ASP A 21 -11.06 8.46 6.67
CA ASP A 21 -10.73 8.92 5.33
C ASP A 21 -9.54 8.08 4.79
N PRO A 22 -9.60 7.59 3.54
CA PRO A 22 -8.52 6.78 3.00
C PRO A 22 -7.24 7.62 2.94
N THR A 23 -6.10 6.99 3.23
CA THR A 23 -4.79 7.63 3.09
C THR A 23 -4.64 8.20 1.68
N GLY A 24 -4.44 9.50 1.62
CA GLY A 24 -4.25 10.25 0.39
C GLY A 24 -2.90 9.96 -0.25
N PHE A 25 -2.78 10.35 -1.52
CA PHE A 25 -1.51 10.39 -2.23
C PHE A 25 -0.57 11.38 -1.54
N ASP A 26 0.70 11.00 -1.31
CA ASP A 26 1.74 11.86 -0.72
C ASP A 26 1.43 12.32 0.72
N GLU A 27 0.56 11.60 1.44
CA GLU A 27 0.30 11.84 2.86
C GLU A 27 1.29 11.14 3.79
N LEU A 28 1.96 10.09 3.29
CA LEU A 28 2.96 9.32 4.02
C LEU A 28 4.35 9.52 3.42
N SER A 29 5.39 9.38 4.22
CA SER A 29 6.76 9.25 3.74
C SER A 29 7.11 7.77 3.61
N SER A 30 8.02 7.40 2.71
CA SER A 30 8.57 6.04 2.69
C SER A 30 9.33 5.71 3.99
N GLU A 31 9.83 6.73 4.68
CA GLU A 31 10.45 6.60 6.01
C GLU A 31 9.46 6.16 7.11
N ASP A 32 8.15 6.30 6.90
CA ASP A 32 7.12 5.81 7.82
C ASP A 32 6.99 4.28 7.79
N PHE A 33 7.57 3.63 6.78
CA PHE A 33 7.57 2.18 6.62
C PHE A 33 8.90 1.56 7.05
N VAL A 34 8.82 0.38 7.69
CA VAL A 34 10.01 -0.42 8.00
C VAL A 34 10.33 -1.40 6.86
N THR A 35 11.61 -1.66 6.66
CA THR A 35 12.06 -2.68 5.70
C THR A 35 11.76 -4.10 6.19
N ASN A 36 11.59 -5.03 5.25
CA ASN A 36 11.40 -6.46 5.52
C ASN A 36 12.49 -7.06 6.42
N SER A 37 13.70 -6.50 6.38
CA SER A 37 14.82 -6.91 7.25
C SER A 37 14.48 -6.79 8.74
N LYS A 38 13.66 -5.79 9.12
CA LYS A 38 13.21 -5.59 10.49
C LYS A 38 12.33 -6.76 10.94
N CYS A 39 11.41 -7.19 10.07
CA CYS A 39 10.51 -8.31 10.27
C CYS A 39 11.28 -9.64 10.36
N ALA A 40 12.31 -9.81 9.54
CA ALA A 40 13.14 -11.02 9.48
C ALA A 40 13.86 -11.35 10.80
N ASN A 41 14.12 -10.36 11.65
CA ASN A 41 14.76 -10.57 12.96
C ASN A 41 13.98 -11.54 13.86
N CYS A 42 12.65 -11.55 13.74
CA CYS A 42 11.77 -12.43 14.52
C CYS A 42 10.98 -13.42 13.63
N HIS A 43 10.68 -13.04 12.39
CA HIS A 43 9.82 -13.79 11.47
C HIS A 43 10.61 -14.37 10.28
N ALA A 44 11.79 -14.93 10.53
CA ALA A 44 12.70 -15.42 9.49
C ALA A 44 12.07 -16.43 8.50
N ILE A 45 11.22 -17.34 8.99
CA ILE A 45 10.55 -18.34 8.13
C ILE A 45 9.56 -17.66 7.17
N LEU A 46 8.75 -16.73 7.69
CA LEU A 46 7.79 -15.98 6.88
C LEU A 46 8.51 -15.06 5.89
N ARG A 47 9.62 -14.44 6.33
CA ARG A 47 10.48 -13.65 5.46
C ARG A 47 10.97 -14.48 4.28
N SER A 48 11.53 -15.67 4.52
CA SER A 48 12.01 -16.56 3.46
C SER A 48 10.91 -16.97 2.48
N GLN A 49 9.68 -17.17 2.96
CA GLN A 49 8.55 -17.50 2.08
C GLN A 49 8.10 -16.31 1.24
N HIS A 50 8.14 -15.10 1.81
CA HIS A 50 7.84 -13.87 1.09
C HIS A 50 8.90 -13.59 0.00
N ASP A 51 10.19 -13.81 0.30
CA ASP A 51 11.32 -13.66 -0.64
C ASP A 51 11.14 -14.50 -1.91
N ASP A 52 10.50 -15.67 -1.78
CA ASP A 52 10.25 -16.59 -2.90
C ASP A 52 8.92 -16.30 -3.62
N SER A 53 8.20 -15.23 -3.25
CA SER A 53 6.87 -14.91 -3.79
C SER A 53 6.90 -13.76 -4.79
N MET A 54 5.90 -13.71 -5.67
CA MET A 54 5.74 -12.59 -6.61
C MET A 54 5.44 -11.25 -5.91
N HIS A 55 5.03 -11.25 -4.64
CA HIS A 55 4.87 -10.01 -3.88
C HIS A 55 6.21 -9.32 -3.61
N ALA A 56 7.28 -10.08 -3.33
CA ALA A 56 8.62 -9.53 -3.17
C ALA A 56 9.19 -8.98 -4.48
N TYR A 57 8.83 -9.61 -5.61
CA TYR A 57 9.26 -9.20 -6.94
C TYR A 57 8.30 -8.23 -7.62
N ALA A 58 7.23 -7.79 -6.95
CA ALA A 58 6.15 -7.05 -7.60
C ALA A 58 6.70 -5.80 -8.32
N TYR A 59 7.61 -5.06 -7.69
CA TYR A 59 8.28 -3.94 -8.34
C TYR A 59 9.47 -4.39 -9.20
N THR A 60 10.31 -5.30 -8.72
CA THR A 60 11.62 -5.59 -9.34
C THR A 60 11.58 -6.58 -10.50
N ASP A 61 10.44 -7.20 -10.80
CA ASP A 61 10.27 -8.10 -11.94
C ASP A 61 10.61 -7.36 -13.26
N PRO A 62 11.63 -7.84 -14.02
CA PRO A 62 12.00 -7.23 -15.29
C PRO A 62 10.86 -7.18 -16.32
N LEU A 63 9.93 -8.14 -16.28
CA LEU A 63 8.77 -8.12 -17.16
C LEU A 63 7.85 -6.96 -16.81
N TYR A 64 7.49 -6.81 -15.53
CA TYR A 64 6.70 -5.68 -15.05
C TYR A 64 7.36 -4.33 -15.37
N GLN A 65 8.66 -4.19 -15.08
CA GLN A 65 9.41 -2.95 -15.34
C GLN A 65 9.38 -2.52 -16.80
N LYS A 66 9.34 -3.47 -17.75
CA LYS A 66 9.19 -3.15 -19.17
C LYS A 66 7.75 -2.86 -19.55
N GLU A 67 6.81 -3.65 -19.06
CA GLU A 67 5.41 -3.51 -19.41
C GLU A 67 4.80 -2.21 -18.87
N VAL A 68 5.20 -1.78 -17.66
CA VAL A 68 4.69 -0.54 -17.06
C VAL A 68 5.20 0.70 -17.80
N LEU A 69 6.42 0.67 -18.32
CA LEU A 69 6.96 1.75 -19.16
C LEU A 69 6.24 1.82 -20.51
N LEU A 70 5.96 0.67 -21.13
CA LEU A 70 5.17 0.61 -22.37
C LEU A 70 3.74 1.12 -22.14
N ALA A 71 3.08 0.68 -21.05
CA ALA A 71 1.76 1.15 -20.69
C ALA A 71 1.74 2.66 -20.41
N SER A 72 2.77 3.19 -19.75
CA SER A 72 2.95 4.63 -19.54
C SER A 72 3.06 5.38 -20.86
N GLU A 73 3.90 4.91 -21.79
CA GLU A 73 4.06 5.53 -23.12
C GLU A 73 2.73 5.51 -23.91
N ASP A 74 2.08 4.34 -23.99
CA ASP A 74 0.83 4.15 -24.73
C ASP A 74 -0.33 4.99 -24.16
N THR A 75 -0.30 5.28 -22.86
CA THR A 75 -1.38 6.00 -22.18
C THR A 75 -1.01 7.42 -21.78
N ASN A 76 0.19 7.90 -22.13
CA ASN A 76 0.74 9.18 -21.68
C ASN A 76 0.70 9.33 -20.14
N GLY A 77 1.14 8.29 -19.42
CA GLY A 77 1.25 8.27 -17.96
C GLY A 77 -0.05 7.98 -17.21
N GLN A 78 -1.19 7.84 -17.88
CA GLN A 78 -2.48 7.62 -17.21
C GLN A 78 -2.55 6.31 -16.41
N THR A 79 -1.68 5.34 -16.70
CA THR A 79 -1.61 4.06 -15.97
C THR A 79 -0.52 3.99 -14.90
N ASP A 80 0.31 5.02 -14.74
CA ASP A 80 1.51 4.96 -13.89
C ASP A 80 1.15 4.63 -12.44
N GLU A 81 0.25 5.42 -11.85
CA GLU A 81 -0.26 5.16 -10.51
C GLU A 81 -1.08 3.87 -10.45
N PHE A 82 -1.92 3.59 -11.45
CA PHE A 82 -2.80 2.42 -11.45
C PHE A 82 -2.02 1.11 -11.29
N CYS A 83 -0.97 0.92 -12.07
CA CYS A 83 -0.11 -0.25 -11.99
C CYS A 83 0.70 -0.25 -10.67
N SER A 84 1.22 0.91 -10.29
CA SER A 84 2.13 1.04 -9.14
C SER A 84 1.42 0.85 -7.81
N ARG A 85 0.11 1.09 -7.72
CA ARG A 85 -0.69 0.83 -6.50
C ARG A 85 -0.63 -0.62 -6.03
N CYS A 86 -0.31 -1.57 -6.92
CA CYS A 86 -0.15 -2.97 -6.57
C CYS A 86 1.31 -3.43 -6.62
N HIS A 87 2.15 -2.80 -7.45
CA HIS A 87 3.52 -3.26 -7.67
C HIS A 87 4.57 -2.54 -6.82
N THR A 88 4.33 -1.28 -6.45
CA THR A 88 5.09 -0.51 -5.46
C THR A 88 4.12 0.34 -4.63
N PRO A 89 3.25 -0.30 -3.82
CA PRO A 89 2.20 0.42 -3.12
C PRO A 89 2.72 1.50 -2.17
N ILE A 90 3.88 1.26 -1.52
CA ILE A 90 4.58 2.27 -0.71
C ILE A 90 4.99 3.46 -1.59
N GLY A 91 5.57 3.20 -2.77
CA GLY A 91 5.96 4.25 -3.69
C GLY A 91 4.79 5.15 -4.11
N VAL A 92 3.57 4.60 -4.25
CA VAL A 92 2.39 5.42 -4.55
C VAL A 92 1.91 6.23 -3.35
N VAL A 93 1.74 5.62 -2.18
CA VAL A 93 1.26 6.37 -1.00
C VAL A 93 2.28 7.40 -0.50
N SER A 94 3.56 7.19 -0.85
CA SER A 94 4.67 8.10 -0.55
C SER A 94 5.04 9.08 -1.66
N GLY A 95 4.24 9.16 -2.73
CA GLY A 95 4.47 10.15 -3.79
C GLY A 95 5.72 9.93 -4.64
N GLU A 96 6.32 8.74 -4.60
CA GLU A 96 7.50 8.35 -5.37
C GLU A 96 7.17 7.91 -6.81
N VAL A 97 5.89 7.65 -7.09
CA VAL A 97 5.34 7.48 -8.45
C VAL A 97 4.16 8.42 -8.61
N PRO A 98 4.09 9.24 -9.68
CA PRO A 98 5.08 9.43 -10.75
C PRO A 98 6.37 10.13 -10.27
N PRO A 99 7.51 10.01 -11.02
CA PRO A 99 7.64 9.40 -12.34
C PRO A 99 7.75 7.87 -12.30
N ILE A 100 7.31 7.22 -13.38
CA ILE A 100 7.31 5.75 -13.49
C ILE A 100 8.68 5.14 -13.81
N ASP A 101 9.67 5.96 -14.12
CA ASP A 101 11.03 5.54 -14.49
C ASP A 101 11.88 5.00 -13.32
N GLY A 102 11.30 5.01 -12.11
CA GLY A 102 11.94 4.52 -10.89
C GLY A 102 12.95 5.49 -10.29
N SER A 103 13.09 6.70 -10.84
CA SER A 103 14.11 7.67 -10.40
C SER A 103 13.92 8.18 -8.96
N MET A 104 12.71 8.08 -8.40
CA MET A 104 12.38 8.50 -7.04
C MET A 104 12.09 7.34 -6.08
N ILE A 105 12.15 6.09 -6.54
CA ILE A 105 11.79 4.93 -5.73
C ILE A 105 12.83 4.70 -4.63
N SER A 106 12.36 4.68 -3.40
CA SER A 106 13.15 4.35 -2.21
C SER A 106 13.42 2.85 -2.11
N ASP A 107 14.43 2.48 -1.32
CA ASP A 107 14.78 1.08 -1.08
C ASP A 107 13.59 0.30 -0.50
N VAL A 108 12.80 0.90 0.40
CA VAL A 108 11.63 0.25 1.01
C VAL A 108 10.45 0.13 0.03
N ALA A 109 10.27 1.11 -0.87
CA ALA A 109 9.27 1.03 -1.93
C ALA A 109 9.65 0.00 -3.03
N ALA A 110 10.93 -0.25 -3.22
CA ALA A 110 11.44 -1.27 -4.13
C ALA A 110 11.24 -2.71 -3.61
N GLU A 111 10.92 -2.91 -2.33
CA GLU A 111 10.63 -4.24 -1.74
C GLU A 111 9.26 -4.82 -2.17
N GLY A 112 8.56 -4.13 -3.09
CA GLY A 112 7.29 -4.58 -3.67
C GLY A 112 6.14 -4.54 -2.67
N VAL A 113 5.34 -5.60 -2.64
CA VAL A 113 4.25 -5.77 -1.67
C VAL A 113 4.83 -6.37 -0.40
N GLN A 114 5.47 -5.52 0.41
CA GLN A 114 6.29 -5.91 1.56
C GLN A 114 5.49 -6.03 2.88
N CYS A 115 6.12 -6.63 3.90
CA CYS A 115 5.48 -6.97 5.17
C CYS A 115 4.76 -5.77 5.81
N ASP A 116 5.42 -4.63 5.96
CA ASP A 116 4.83 -3.49 6.65
C ASP A 116 3.63 -2.92 5.89
N PHE A 117 3.73 -2.77 4.57
CA PHE A 117 2.58 -2.38 3.74
C PHE A 117 1.39 -3.32 3.97
N CYS A 118 1.57 -4.63 3.77
CA CYS A 118 0.48 -5.59 3.94
C CYS A 118 -0.13 -5.56 5.35
N HIS A 119 0.69 -5.33 6.37
CA HIS A 119 0.26 -5.34 7.77
C HIS A 119 -0.21 -3.98 8.30
N THR A 120 -0.10 -2.91 7.51
CA THR A 120 -0.60 -1.57 7.85
C THR A 120 -1.87 -1.20 7.09
N VAL A 121 -2.24 -1.93 6.04
CA VAL A 121 -3.56 -1.79 5.39
C VAL A 121 -4.67 -2.14 6.39
N SER A 122 -5.48 -1.14 6.72
CA SER A 122 -6.63 -1.26 7.63
C SER A 122 -7.96 -1.44 6.89
N GLU A 123 -8.07 -0.92 5.67
CA GLU A 123 -9.26 -0.98 4.82
C GLU A 123 -8.88 -0.85 3.34
N SER A 124 -9.69 -1.39 2.42
CA SER A 124 -9.51 -1.25 0.97
C SER A 124 -10.60 -0.37 0.38
N ALA A 125 -10.24 0.57 -0.50
CA ALA A 125 -11.18 1.52 -1.10
C ALA A 125 -12.18 0.91 -2.12
N GLY A 126 -12.11 -0.40 -2.40
CA GLY A 126 -13.06 -1.11 -3.25
C GLY A 126 -13.01 -0.70 -4.72
#